data_AF-A0A5J4X6I4-F1
#
_entry.id   AF-A0A5J4X6I4-F1
#
_cell.length_a   1.000
_cell.length_b   1.000
_cell.length_c   1.000
_cell.angle_alpha   90.00
_cell.angle_beta   90.00
_cell.angle_gamma   90.00
#
_symmetry.space_group_name_H-M   'P 1'
#
loop_
_entity.id
_entity.type
_entity.pdbx_description
1 polymer ?
#
loop_
_entity_poly.entity_id
_entity_poly.type
_entity_poly.pdbx_seq_one_letter_code
_entity_poly.pdbx_strand_id
1 'polypeptide(L)'
;MFIELLDALWELSIVHPSELKRVLFSKGIIQTLMKIVQLKDIFIRLKCGQVIQNIIIQGLIGLKIGDQNPYLKPLIDDGTAEMLIKIMKDKEQFDIHWQTAQNIARLYKAQQVPQLISKDVIKMSRQHRIDPFKQL
;
A
#
# COMPACT_ATOMS: atom_id res chain seq x y z
N MET A 1 0.91 -24.32 0.89
CA MET A 1 2.20 -23.59 0.82
C MET A 1 2.05 -22.09 0.53
N PHE A 2 1.51 -21.66 -0.61
CA PHE A 2 1.41 -20.21 -0.91
C PHE A 2 0.47 -19.45 0.06
N ILE A 3 -0.70 -20.03 0.35
CA ILE A 3 -1.71 -19.43 1.24
C ILE A 3 -1.20 -19.35 2.68
N GLU A 4 -0.58 -20.40 3.21
CA GLU A 4 -0.03 -20.43 4.57
C GLU A 4 1.06 -19.37 4.80
N LEU A 5 1.92 -19.15 3.80
CA LEU A 5 2.90 -18.07 3.85
C LEU A 5 2.22 -16.69 3.91
N LEU A 6 1.18 -16.48 3.10
CA LEU A 6 0.42 -15.24 3.10
C LEU A 6 -0.34 -15.03 4.42
N ASP A 7 -0.83 -16.09 5.05
CA ASP A 7 -1.42 -16.06 6.38
C ASP A 7 -0.39 -15.62 7.43
N ALA A 8 0.80 -16.22 7.43
CA ALA A 8 1.87 -15.83 8.33
C ALA A 8 2.31 -14.37 8.13
N LEU A 9 2.45 -13.92 6.89
CA LEU A 9 2.78 -12.52 6.58
C LEU A 9 1.70 -11.56 7.04
N TRP A 10 0.43 -11.96 6.92
CA TRP A 10 -0.70 -11.19 7.41
C TRP A 10 -0.66 -11.02 8.93
N GLU A 11 -0.48 -12.10 9.67
CA GLU A 11 -0.33 -12.07 11.13
C GLU A 11 0.83 -11.17 11.56
N LEU A 12 2.02 -11.36 10.98
CA LEU A 12 3.21 -10.56 11.26
C LEU A 12 3.02 -9.07 10.91
N SER A 13 2.14 -8.76 9.96
CA SER A 13 1.80 -7.39 9.60
C SER A 13 0.76 -6.75 10.51
N ILE A 14 0.03 -7.51 11.31
CA ILE A 14 -1.01 -6.98 12.22
C ILE A 14 -0.43 -6.81 13.63
N VAL A 15 0.24 -7.83 14.14
CA VAL A 15 0.73 -7.88 15.52
C VAL A 15 1.87 -6.86 15.70
N HIS A 16 1.60 -5.80 16.48
CA HIS A 16 2.51 -4.67 16.70
C HIS A 16 3.70 -5.08 17.60
N PRO A 17 4.90 -5.18 17.02
CA PRO A 17 5.87 -4.08 17.14
C PRO A 17 6.21 -3.45 15.78
N SER A 18 6.53 -2.15 15.78
CA SER A 18 7.02 -1.42 14.60
C SER A 18 8.28 -2.03 13.96
N GLU A 19 9.02 -2.83 14.72
CA GLU A 19 10.23 -3.53 14.27
C GLU A 19 9.93 -4.65 13.27
N LEU A 20 8.91 -5.48 13.49
CA LEU A 20 8.63 -6.60 12.58
C LEU A 20 8.27 -6.12 11.18
N LYS A 21 7.46 -5.06 11.07
CA LYS A 21 7.09 -4.44 9.80
C LYS A 21 8.30 -3.82 9.07
N ARG A 22 9.26 -3.25 9.82
CA ARG A 22 10.55 -2.80 9.27
C ARG A 22 11.38 -3.98 8.76
N VAL A 23 11.38 -5.11 9.47
CA VAL A 23 12.03 -6.35 9.02
C VAL A 23 11.38 -6.87 7.74
N LEU A 24 10.04 -6.93 7.66
CA LEU A 24 9.31 -7.33 6.46
C LEU A 24 9.69 -6.44 5.25
N PHE A 25 9.79 -5.13 5.45
CA PHE A 25 10.28 -4.23 4.40
C PHE A 25 11.71 -4.57 3.97
N SER A 26 12.64 -4.69 4.93
CA SER A 26 14.06 -5.00 4.66
C SER A 26 14.28 -6.34 3.94
N LYS A 27 13.35 -7.28 4.09
CA LYS A 27 13.38 -8.60 3.44
C LYS A 27 12.76 -8.61 2.04
N GLY A 28 12.31 -7.48 1.52
CA GLY A 28 11.73 -7.40 0.18
C GLY A 28 10.33 -8.00 0.07
N ILE A 29 9.56 -8.00 1.17
CA ILE A 29 8.23 -8.63 1.21
C ILE A 29 7.23 -7.88 0.31
N ILE A 30 7.32 -6.55 0.22
CA ILE A 30 6.45 -5.77 -0.69
C ILE A 30 6.64 -6.26 -2.13
N GLN A 31 7.87 -6.37 -2.60
CA GLN A 31 8.24 -6.78 -3.95
C GLN A 31 7.76 -8.20 -4.24
N THR A 32 7.86 -9.09 -3.24
CA THR A 32 7.36 -10.47 -3.33
C THR A 32 5.83 -10.47 -3.50
N LEU A 33 5.11 -9.76 -2.63
CA LEU A 33 3.65 -9.65 -2.67
C LEU A 33 3.15 -8.97 -3.94
N MET A 34 3.89 -8.01 -4.47
CA MET A 34 3.54 -7.32 -5.71
C MET A 34 3.53 -8.25 -6.93
N LYS A 35 4.36 -9.31 -6.94
CA LYS A 35 4.30 -10.38 -7.97
C LYS A 35 3.06 -11.25 -7.81
N ILE A 36 2.67 -11.53 -6.57
CA ILE A 36 1.50 -12.34 -6.23
C ILE A 36 0.20 -11.60 -6.55
N VAL A 37 0.16 -10.28 -6.30
CA VAL A 37 -1.01 -9.44 -6.56
C VAL A 37 -1.44 -9.49 -8.03
N GLN A 38 -0.54 -9.82 -8.96
CA GLN A 38 -0.88 -10.00 -10.37
C GLN A 38 -1.68 -11.29 -10.65
N LEU A 39 -1.90 -12.16 -9.65
CA LEU A 39 -2.73 -13.35 -9.78
C LEU A 39 -4.23 -13.01 -9.74
N LYS A 40 -5.05 -13.84 -10.39
CA LYS A 40 -6.48 -13.56 -10.60
C LYS A 40 -7.37 -13.74 -9.37
N ASP A 41 -6.86 -14.27 -8.26
CA ASP A 41 -7.67 -14.49 -7.05
C ASP A 41 -7.86 -13.21 -6.23
N ILE A 42 -9.12 -12.79 -6.09
CA ILE A 42 -9.51 -11.56 -5.38
C ILE A 42 -9.14 -11.59 -3.89
N PHE A 43 -9.29 -12.73 -3.21
CA PHE A 43 -8.99 -12.85 -1.78
C PHE A 43 -7.49 -12.76 -1.53
N ILE A 44 -6.71 -13.39 -2.41
CA ILE A 44 -5.24 -13.29 -2.37
C ILE A 44 -4.81 -11.84 -2.60
N ARG A 45 -5.38 -11.13 -3.59
CA ARG A 45 -5.05 -9.73 -3.86
C ARG A 45 -5.35 -8.82 -2.69
N LEU A 46 -6.57 -8.90 -2.13
CA LEU A 46 -6.99 -8.10 -0.98
C LEU A 46 -6.08 -8.33 0.23
N LYS A 47 -5.71 -9.58 0.50
CA LYS A 47 -4.84 -9.93 1.62
C LYS A 47 -3.41 -9.41 1.41
N CYS A 48 -2.86 -9.55 0.20
CA CYS A 48 -1.56 -8.97 -0.14
C CYS A 48 -1.58 -7.44 -0.02
N GLY A 49 -2.62 -6.79 -0.55
CA GLY A 49 -2.81 -5.35 -0.47
C GLY A 49 -2.84 -4.85 0.97
N GLN A 50 -3.47 -5.61 1.88
CA GLN A 50 -3.48 -5.31 3.32
C GLN A 50 -2.09 -5.41 3.95
N VAL A 51 -1.33 -6.47 3.65
CA VAL A 51 0.04 -6.62 4.18
C VAL A 51 0.94 -5.49 3.69
N ILE A 52 0.90 -5.18 2.40
CA ILE A 52 1.67 -4.07 1.82
C ILE A 52 1.29 -2.75 2.50
N GLN A 53 0.00 -2.49 2.69
CA GLN A 53 -0.49 -1.31 3.37
C GLN A 53 0.02 -1.21 4.81
N ASN A 54 -0.02 -2.31 5.57
CA ASN A 54 0.45 -2.37 6.95
C ASN A 54 1.95 -2.06 7.06
N ILE A 55 2.76 -2.54 6.10
CA ILE A 55 4.18 -2.22 6.01
C ILE A 55 4.38 -0.73 5.69
N ILE A 56 3.70 -0.19 4.67
CA ILE A 56 3.85 1.21 4.24
C ILE A 56 3.45 2.20 5.35
N ILE A 57 2.38 1.90 6.10
CA ILE A 57 1.92 2.73 7.21
C ILE A 57 3.01 2.87 8.29
N GLN A 58 3.85 1.86 8.49
CA GLN A 58 4.95 1.99 9.45
C GLN A 58 5.99 3.03 9.06
N GLY A 59 6.19 3.28 7.77
CA GLY A 59 7.06 4.35 7.31
C GLY A 59 6.58 5.74 7.74
N LEU A 60 5.34 5.87 8.24
CA LEU A 60 4.78 7.14 8.70
C LEU A 60 4.97 7.41 10.20
N ILE A 61 5.33 6.39 10.99
CA ILE A 61 5.41 6.56 12.44
C ILE A 61 6.59 7.46 12.79
N GLY A 62 6.32 8.50 13.58
CA GLY A 62 7.33 9.47 14.01
C GLY A 62 7.67 10.56 13.00
N LEU A 63 7.06 10.54 11.80
CA LEU A 63 7.27 11.59 10.80
C LEU A 63 6.51 12.88 11.18
N LYS A 64 7.18 14.01 10.96
CA LYS A 64 6.60 15.36 11.10
C LYS A 64 6.01 15.84 9.76
N ILE A 65 5.38 17.01 9.78
CA ILE A 65 4.93 17.69 8.56
C ILE A 65 6.17 18.05 7.73
N GLY A 66 6.13 17.72 6.44
CA GLY A 66 7.25 17.94 5.51
C GLY A 66 8.23 16.77 5.42
N ASP A 67 8.20 15.83 6.38
CA ASP A 67 9.06 14.64 6.32
C ASP A 67 8.58 13.67 5.24
N GLN A 68 9.54 13.13 4.48
CA GLN A 68 9.29 12.15 3.44
C GLN A 68 9.13 10.74 4.03
N ASN A 69 8.35 9.90 3.37
CA ASN A 69 8.27 8.50 3.73
C ASN A 69 9.62 7.81 3.40
N PRO A 70 10.29 7.17 4.38
CA PRO A 70 11.61 6.55 4.17
C PRO A 70 11.57 5.41 3.15
N TYR A 71 10.39 4.83 2.89
CA TYR A 71 10.23 3.75 1.91
C TYR A 71 10.01 4.25 0.48
N LEU A 72 9.75 5.55 0.27
CA LEU A 72 9.44 6.05 -1.07
C LEU A 72 10.61 5.86 -2.04
N LYS A 73 11.81 6.33 -1.68
CA LYS A 73 12.97 6.25 -2.57
C LYS A 73 13.35 4.80 -2.91
N PRO A 74 13.51 3.88 -1.95
CA PRO A 74 13.80 2.48 -2.28
C PRO A 74 12.75 1.83 -3.20
N LEU A 75 11.47 2.16 -3.03
CA LEU A 75 10.38 1.61 -3.86
C LEU A 75 10.27 2.27 -5.24
N ILE A 76 10.80 3.48 -5.43
CA ILE A 76 11.01 4.06 -6.76
C ILE A 76 12.20 3.37 -7.43
N ASP A 77 13.32 3.26 -6.72
CA ASP A 77 14.57 2.73 -7.26
C ASP A 77 14.43 1.28 -7.76
N ASP A 78 13.54 0.49 -7.18
CA ASP A 78 13.28 -0.91 -7.58
C ASP A 78 12.07 -1.11 -8.51
N GLY A 79 11.37 -0.05 -8.91
CA GLY A 79 10.22 -0.11 -9.80
C GLY A 79 8.87 -0.47 -9.15
N THR A 80 8.82 -0.65 -7.82
CA THR A 80 7.59 -1.02 -7.11
C THR A 80 6.55 0.10 -7.13
N ALA A 81 6.99 1.36 -7.01
CA ALA A 81 6.11 2.53 -7.06
C ALA A 81 5.38 2.62 -8.41
N GLU A 82 6.08 2.35 -9.52
CA GLU A 82 5.54 2.28 -10.87
C GLU A 82 4.53 1.14 -10.99
N MET A 83 4.76 0.01 -10.32
CA MET A 83 3.83 -1.10 -10.35
C MET A 83 2.54 -0.80 -9.57
N LEU A 84 2.62 -0.11 -8.43
CA LEU A 84 1.42 0.40 -7.74
C LEU A 84 0.63 1.36 -8.65
N ILE A 85 1.31 2.21 -9.40
CA ILE A 85 0.68 3.11 -10.39
C ILE A 85 0.00 2.32 -11.52
N LYS A 86 0.60 1.22 -11.99
CA LYS A 86 -0.01 0.34 -13.00
C LYS A 86 -1.28 -0.34 -12.47
N ILE A 87 -1.24 -0.87 -11.24
CA ILE A 87 -2.40 -1.52 -10.59
C ILE A 87 -3.58 -0.55 -10.53
N MET A 88 -3.35 0.72 -10.16
CA MET A 88 -4.40 1.76 -10.11
C MET A 88 -5.12 2.00 -11.44
N LYS A 89 -4.50 1.62 -12.56
CA LYS A 89 -5.06 1.80 -13.90
C LYS A 89 -5.62 0.51 -14.49
N ASP A 90 -5.32 -0.63 -13.88
CA ASP A 90 -5.77 -1.93 -14.34
C ASP A 90 -7.19 -2.22 -13.85
N LYS A 91 -8.14 -2.26 -14.77
CA LYS A 91 -9.56 -2.50 -14.45
C LYS A 91 -9.80 -3.89 -13.85
N GLU A 92 -8.95 -4.87 -14.15
CA GLU A 92 -9.08 -6.24 -13.61
C GLU A 92 -8.67 -6.33 -12.14
N GLN A 93 -7.98 -5.31 -11.62
CA GLN A 93 -7.52 -5.23 -10.23
C GLN A 93 -8.27 -4.15 -9.43
N PHE A 94 -9.50 -3.80 -9.85
CA PHE A 94 -10.32 -2.77 -9.22
C PHE A 94 -10.54 -3.00 -7.72
N ASP A 95 -10.59 -4.26 -7.28
CA ASP A 95 -10.76 -4.66 -5.88
C ASP A 95 -9.70 -4.09 -4.93
N ILE A 96 -8.50 -3.81 -5.42
CA ILE A 96 -7.39 -3.24 -4.62
C ILE A 96 -7.03 -1.81 -4.99
N HIS A 97 -7.76 -1.15 -5.90
CA HIS A 97 -7.48 0.24 -6.30
C HIS A 97 -7.47 1.17 -5.10
N TRP A 98 -8.46 1.05 -4.22
CA TRP A 98 -8.52 1.92 -3.05
C TRP A 98 -7.31 1.76 -2.12
N GLN A 99 -6.94 0.52 -1.76
CA GLN A 99 -5.77 0.26 -0.92
C GLN A 99 -4.49 0.78 -1.58
N THR A 100 -4.37 0.58 -2.89
CA THR A 100 -3.23 1.04 -3.70
C THR A 100 -3.14 2.56 -3.74
N ALA A 101 -4.26 3.26 -3.93
CA ALA A 101 -4.32 4.72 -3.91
C ALA A 101 -3.85 5.27 -2.57
N GLN A 102 -4.27 4.67 -1.46
CA GLN A 102 -3.80 5.07 -0.14
C GLN A 102 -2.31 4.82 0.05
N ASN A 103 -1.81 3.68 -0.42
CA ASN A 103 -0.39 3.37 -0.34
C ASN A 103 0.45 4.42 -1.08
N ILE A 104 0.03 4.80 -2.30
CA ILE A 104 0.66 5.87 -3.05
C ILE A 104 0.58 7.21 -2.29
N ALA A 105 -0.60 7.61 -1.81
CA ALA A 105 -0.76 8.85 -1.07
C ALA A 105 0.13 8.92 0.19
N ARG A 106 0.31 7.78 0.90
CA ARG A 106 1.17 7.67 2.07
C ARG A 106 2.65 7.72 1.73
N LEU A 107 3.07 7.07 0.64
CA LEU A 107 4.45 7.11 0.17
C LEU A 107 4.83 8.54 -0.24
N TYR A 108 3.95 9.22 -0.97
CA TYR A 108 4.16 10.59 -1.45
C TYR A 108 3.69 11.68 -0.47
N LYS A 109 3.50 11.39 0.83
CA LYS A 109 2.89 12.33 1.81
C LYS A 109 3.50 13.76 1.81
N ALA A 110 4.79 13.89 1.54
CA ALA A 110 5.51 15.16 1.48
C ALA A 110 6.19 15.41 0.11
N GLN A 111 5.72 14.71 -0.93
CA GLN A 111 6.16 14.91 -2.30
C GLN A 111 4.94 15.05 -3.21
N GLN A 112 5.12 15.64 -4.39
CA GLN A 112 4.02 15.67 -5.34
C GLN A 112 3.78 14.26 -5.88
N VAL A 113 2.55 13.75 -5.72
CA VAL A 113 2.12 12.52 -6.39
C VAL A 113 2.27 12.73 -7.91
N PRO A 114 2.78 11.74 -8.67
CA PRO A 114 2.94 11.88 -10.11
C PRO A 114 1.65 12.39 -10.77
N GLN A 115 1.74 13.45 -11.56
CA GLN A 115 0.57 14.16 -12.11
C GLN A 115 -0.42 13.21 -12.79
N LEU A 116 0.12 12.21 -13.48
CA LEU A 116 -0.58 11.16 -14.22
C LEU A 116 -1.63 10.38 -13.40
N ILE A 117 -1.50 10.31 -12.08
CA ILE A 117 -2.43 9.59 -11.19
C ILE A 117 -3.00 10.46 -10.06
N SER A 118 -2.60 11.73 -9.99
CA SER A 118 -2.99 12.64 -8.91
C SER A 118 -4.52 12.74 -8.75
N LYS A 119 -5.26 12.84 -9.86
CA LYS A 119 -6.73 12.88 -9.87
C LYS A 119 -7.36 11.60 -9.36
N ASP A 120 -6.84 10.44 -9.77
CA ASP A 120 -7.36 9.13 -9.38
C ASP A 120 -7.12 8.87 -7.89
N VAL A 121 -5.92 9.18 -7.39
CA VAL A 121 -5.59 9.08 -5.96
C VAL A 121 -6.50 9.99 -5.13
N ILE A 122 -6.72 11.23 -5.56
CA ILE A 122 -7.63 12.18 -4.89
C ILE A 122 -9.06 11.64 -4.90
N LYS A 123 -9.56 11.16 -6.05
CA LYS A 123 -10.92 10.62 -6.20
C LYS A 123 -11.15 9.44 -5.25
N MET A 124 -10.26 8.45 -5.26
CA MET A 124 -10.37 7.27 -4.42
C MET A 124 -10.24 7.59 -2.92
N SER A 125 -9.42 8.59 -2.57
CA SER A 125 -9.28 9.05 -1.18
C SER A 125 -10.52 9.79 -0.67
N ARG A 126 -11.29 10.45 -1.55
CA ARG A 126 -12.52 11.17 -1.19
C ARG A 126 -13.74 10.26 -1.07
N GLN A 127 -13.86 9.23 -1.92
CA GLN A 127 -15.03 8.35 -1.99
C GLN A 127 -15.26 7.52 -0.72
N HIS A 128 -14.23 7.28 0.09
CA HIS A 128 -14.33 6.58 1.38
C HIS A 128 -14.25 7.50 2.60
N ARG A 129 -14.22 8.82 2.42
CA ARG A 129 -14.51 9.78 3.50
C ARG A 129 -16.04 9.82 3.67
N ILE A 130 -16.63 8.71 4.11
CA ILE A 130 -17.96 8.74 4.71
C ILE A 130 -17.78 9.53 5.99
N ASP A 131 -18.32 10.73 5.99
CA ASP A 131 -18.40 11.59 7.16
C ASP A 131 -19.24 10.85 8.22
N PRO A 132 -18.66 10.45 9.37
CA PRO A 132 -19.41 9.74 10.41
C PRO A 132 -20.57 10.57 10.96
N PHE A 133 -20.63 11.87 10.63
CA PHE A 133 -21.62 12.81 11.11
C PHE A 133 -22.67 13.19 10.06
N LYS A 134 -22.67 12.58 8.87
CA LYS A 134 -23.72 12.82 7.85
C LYS A 134 -24.98 11.94 7.98
N GLN A 135 -25.13 11.23 9.10
CA GLN A 135 -26.36 10.51 9.45
C GLN A 135 -26.95 10.96 10.80
N LEU A 136 -26.92 12.28 11.06
CA LEU A 136 -27.74 12.92 12.09
C LEU A 136 -28.62 13.98 11.46
#